data_AF-A0A9W9QXR0-F1
#
_entry.id   AF-A0A9W9QXR0-F1
#
_cell.length_a   1.000
_cell.length_b   1.000
_cell.length_c   1.000
_cell.angle_alpha   90.00
_cell.angle_beta   90.00
_cell.angle_gamma   90.00
#
_symmetry.space_group_name_H-M   'P 1'
#
loop_
_entity.id
_entity.type
_entity.pdbx_description
1 polymer ?
#
loop_
_entity_poly.entity_id
_entity_poly.type
_entity_poly.pdbx_seq_one_letter_code
_entity_poly.pdbx_strand_id
1 'polypeptide(L)'
;MTRSQYSHWMNDFSQPKQWRQLLRATLRECTYLPDPVARTYMHNYVISRYRAVSARRLKAGPQMAHAAHEAKHTCSFLRRANEGFQRPLDKVLLQSYGRTGKRRHELLSDLLNDHLPKDTASLKEYLAQTVDYGDEWKPPVIIETLARAHLQNAVVTANRIRPLVKVLAPPIPKTNIWGKEVALVRRRNIRRKWYNDTLHRLMPPIPEQEVKQLDGLISGTIQWKPVKRRTPGTSTLGSSKSELSSWHEHDASLFNFLAKGPEKGETFDEWANGRPHKITARFMRRHWRRLSSLIPRPYWSPVSKKWLFVWDSPKEVPSLSIDLDSSVNLEALLRLPKEKEKKRHKKLKASDIDRDDNT
;
A
#
# COMPACT_ATOMS: atom_id res chain seq x y z
N MET A 1 34.55 8.86 3.90
CA MET A 1 34.02 7.83 4.83
C MET A 1 35.15 6.86 5.15
N THR A 2 35.61 6.80 6.40
CA THR A 2 36.83 6.07 6.81
C THR A 2 36.55 4.58 7.04
N ARG A 3 37.55 3.73 6.75
CA ARG A 3 37.52 2.25 6.89
C ARG A 3 37.04 1.74 8.26
N SER A 4 37.18 2.55 9.30
CA SER A 4 36.80 2.22 10.69
C SER A 4 35.28 2.12 10.92
N GLN A 5 34.46 2.91 10.22
CA GLN A 5 32.99 2.82 10.36
C GLN A 5 32.42 1.51 9.79
N TYR A 6 33.11 0.92 8.79
CA TYR A 6 32.68 -0.33 8.16
C TYR A 6 32.83 -1.55 9.09
N SER A 7 33.86 -1.58 9.96
CA SER A 7 34.12 -2.73 10.84
C SER A 7 33.11 -2.85 11.98
N HIS A 8 32.70 -1.73 12.58
CA HIS A 8 31.67 -1.72 13.63
C HIS A 8 30.33 -2.25 13.10
N TRP A 9 29.93 -1.84 11.89
CA TRP A 9 28.68 -2.31 11.29
C TRP A 9 28.74 -3.79 10.92
N MET A 10 29.87 -4.29 10.43
CA MET A 10 30.03 -5.73 10.15
C MET A 10 29.94 -6.59 11.42
N ASN A 11 30.51 -6.12 12.55
CA ASN A 11 30.49 -6.84 13.82
C ASN A 11 29.09 -6.89 14.44
N ASP A 12 28.32 -5.80 14.37
CA ASP A 12 26.96 -5.74 14.91
C ASP A 12 26.04 -6.80 14.27
N PHE A 13 26.03 -6.85 12.94
CA PHE A 13 25.09 -7.70 12.19
C PHE A 13 25.47 -9.18 12.12
N SER A 14 26.68 -9.52 12.56
CA SER A 14 27.11 -10.91 12.70
C SER A 14 26.34 -11.65 13.81
N GLN A 15 25.78 -10.91 14.79
CA GLN A 15 25.13 -11.51 15.94
C GLN A 15 23.67 -11.92 15.64
N PRO A 16 23.29 -13.21 15.81
CA PRO A 16 21.95 -13.69 15.52
C PRO A 16 20.87 -13.04 16.41
N LYS A 17 21.24 -12.55 17.60
CA LYS A 17 20.34 -11.85 18.52
C LYS A 17 19.85 -10.52 17.92
N GLN A 18 20.74 -9.74 17.30
CA GLN A 18 20.39 -8.46 16.69
C GLN A 18 19.46 -8.63 15.49
N TRP A 19 19.70 -9.64 14.64
CA TRP A 19 18.83 -9.95 13.50
C TRP A 19 17.40 -10.29 13.94
N ARG A 20 17.26 -11.10 14.99
CA ARG A 20 15.95 -11.45 15.60
C ARG A 20 15.26 -10.23 16.20
N GLN A 21 15.99 -9.34 16.88
CA GLN A 21 15.43 -8.10 17.43
C GLN A 21 14.92 -7.19 16.31
N LEU A 22 15.67 -7.07 15.21
CA LEU A 22 15.29 -6.28 14.04
C LEU A 22 14.05 -6.86 13.35
N LEU A 23 13.98 -8.19 13.18
CA LEU A 23 12.76 -8.87 12.71
C LEU A 23 11.56 -8.58 13.63
N ARG A 24 11.72 -8.70 14.94
CA ARG A 24 10.63 -8.41 15.88
C ARG A 24 10.19 -6.96 15.82
N ALA A 25 11.13 -6.03 15.69
CA ALA A 25 10.83 -4.60 15.56
C ALA A 25 10.05 -4.32 14.26
N THR A 26 10.51 -4.85 13.13
CA THR A 26 9.82 -4.67 11.82
C THR A 26 8.42 -5.28 11.83
N LEU A 27 8.24 -6.48 12.40
CA LEU A 27 6.92 -7.10 12.51
C LEU A 27 5.98 -6.30 13.41
N ARG A 28 6.47 -5.72 14.51
CA ARG A 28 5.68 -4.80 15.35
C ARG A 28 5.26 -3.55 14.58
N GLU A 29 6.16 -2.96 13.79
CA GLU A 29 5.79 -1.82 12.94
C GLU A 29 4.76 -2.23 11.87
N CYS A 30 4.81 -3.46 11.35
CA CYS A 30 3.77 -3.95 10.44
C CYS A 30 2.40 -4.01 11.12
N THR A 31 2.31 -4.41 12.40
CA THR A 31 1.03 -4.49 13.11
C THR A 31 0.36 -3.14 13.39
N TYR A 32 1.15 -2.06 13.41
CA TYR A 32 0.65 -0.70 13.65
C TYR A 32 0.14 0.01 12.40
N LEU A 33 0.32 -0.60 11.22
CA LEU A 33 -0.16 0.01 9.97
C LEU A 33 -1.68 0.24 10.04
N PRO A 34 -2.17 1.38 9.54
CA PRO A 34 -3.57 1.73 9.64
C PRO A 34 -4.48 0.85 8.77
N ASP A 35 -3.97 0.31 7.66
CA ASP A 35 -4.76 -0.45 6.70
C ASP A 35 -4.65 -1.98 6.96
N PRO A 36 -5.77 -2.73 7.00
CA PRO A 36 -5.77 -4.16 7.28
C PRO A 36 -5.05 -5.00 6.21
N VAL A 37 -5.23 -4.69 4.93
CA VAL A 37 -4.60 -5.41 3.81
C VAL A 37 -3.09 -5.14 3.81
N ALA A 38 -2.70 -3.90 4.07
CA ALA A 38 -1.29 -3.53 4.20
C ALA A 38 -0.61 -4.25 5.37
N ARG A 39 -1.29 -4.44 6.51
CA ARG A 39 -0.76 -5.17 7.67
C ARG A 39 -0.39 -6.60 7.29
N THR A 40 -1.32 -7.34 6.68
CA THR A 40 -1.12 -8.75 6.32
C THR A 40 -0.05 -8.88 5.22
N TYR A 41 -0.13 -8.05 4.18
CA TYR A 41 0.84 -8.06 3.09
C TYR A 41 2.26 -7.74 3.58
N MET A 42 2.45 -6.66 4.35
CA MET A 42 3.78 -6.27 4.81
C MET A 42 4.37 -7.27 5.79
N HIS A 43 3.55 -7.87 6.65
CA HIS A 43 3.98 -8.94 7.54
C HIS A 43 4.56 -10.12 6.73
N ASN A 44 3.82 -10.61 5.73
CA ASN A 44 4.26 -11.72 4.88
C ASN A 44 5.47 -11.34 4.01
N TYR A 45 5.48 -10.12 3.47
CA TYR A 45 6.60 -9.57 2.71
C TYR A 45 7.87 -9.58 3.56
N VAL A 46 7.84 -9.00 4.76
CA VAL A 46 8.98 -8.97 5.69
C VAL A 46 9.43 -10.40 6.01
N ILE A 47 8.54 -11.30 6.40
CA ILE A 47 8.89 -12.70 6.69
C ILE A 47 9.59 -13.37 5.51
N SER A 48 9.04 -13.23 4.29
CA SER A 48 9.61 -13.84 3.09
C SER A 48 11.04 -13.37 2.83
N ARG A 49 11.33 -12.08 3.06
CA ARG A 49 12.66 -11.51 2.85
C ARG A 49 13.66 -12.01 3.89
N TYR A 50 13.27 -12.04 5.15
CA TYR A 50 14.13 -12.56 6.22
C TYR A 50 14.40 -14.05 6.05
N ARG A 51 13.39 -14.83 5.62
CA ARG A 51 13.56 -16.24 5.28
C ARG A 51 14.51 -16.43 4.09
N ALA A 52 14.41 -15.61 3.04
CA ALA A 52 15.32 -15.67 1.90
C ALA A 52 16.78 -15.39 2.29
N VAL A 53 17.02 -14.40 3.16
CA VAL A 53 18.36 -14.12 3.69
C VAL A 53 18.87 -15.27 4.56
N SER A 54 18.01 -15.81 5.43
CA SER A 54 18.34 -16.95 6.28
C SER A 54 18.64 -18.23 5.49
N ALA A 55 17.88 -18.50 4.42
CA ALA A 55 18.04 -19.68 3.58
C ALA A 55 19.38 -19.67 2.82
N ARG A 56 19.86 -18.48 2.44
CA ARG A 56 21.15 -18.32 1.76
C ARG A 56 22.35 -18.60 2.66
N ARG A 57 22.17 -18.80 3.98
CA ARG A 57 23.24 -19.00 4.98
C ARG A 57 24.43 -18.06 4.75
N LEU A 58 24.16 -16.79 4.45
CA LEU A 58 25.24 -15.87 4.04
C LEU A 58 26.23 -15.75 5.20
N LYS A 59 27.52 -15.89 4.90
CA LYS A 59 28.58 -15.67 5.88
C LYS A 59 28.63 -14.18 6.24
N ALA A 60 29.21 -13.86 7.41
CA ALA A 60 29.49 -12.47 7.78
C ALA A 60 30.33 -11.82 6.67
N GLY A 61 29.78 -10.78 6.05
CA GLY A 61 30.34 -10.16 4.86
C GLY A 61 29.43 -9.08 4.26
N PRO A 62 29.82 -8.50 3.10
CA PRO A 62 29.12 -7.35 2.51
C PRO A 62 27.64 -7.62 2.21
N GLN A 63 27.30 -8.84 1.80
CA GLN A 63 25.91 -9.22 1.50
C GLN A 63 25.03 -9.24 2.76
N MET A 64 25.57 -9.69 3.90
CA MET A 64 24.85 -9.63 5.18
C MET A 64 24.71 -8.20 5.68
N ALA A 65 25.75 -7.38 5.54
CA ALA A 65 25.68 -5.96 5.88
C ALA A 65 24.62 -5.22 5.03
N HIS A 66 24.56 -5.51 3.73
CA HIS A 66 23.53 -4.95 2.84
C HIS A 66 22.12 -5.39 3.27
N ALA A 67 21.92 -6.68 3.54
CA ALA A 67 20.63 -7.20 4.02
C ALA A 67 20.20 -6.53 5.34
N ALA A 68 21.14 -6.32 6.25
CA ALA A 68 20.87 -5.67 7.53
C ALA A 68 20.58 -4.18 7.40
N HIS A 69 21.33 -3.47 6.56
CA HIS A 69 21.04 -2.08 6.21
C HIS A 69 19.64 -1.96 5.59
N GLU A 70 19.30 -2.82 4.65
CA GLU A 70 18.00 -2.83 4.01
C GLU A 70 16.87 -3.14 5.01
N ALA A 71 17.11 -4.06 5.95
CA ALA A 71 16.15 -4.38 7.00
C ALA A 71 15.93 -3.18 7.96
N LYS A 72 17.01 -2.50 8.40
CA LYS A 72 16.91 -1.23 9.16
C LYS A 72 16.14 -0.17 8.39
N HIS A 73 16.44 -0.03 7.10
CA HIS A 73 15.74 0.91 6.22
C HIS A 73 14.25 0.57 6.13
N THR A 74 13.86 -0.71 5.99
CA THR A 74 12.44 -1.10 6.02
C THR A 74 11.77 -0.83 7.36
N CYS A 75 12.47 -1.06 8.48
CA CYS A 75 11.94 -0.73 9.80
C CYS A 75 11.68 0.78 9.93
N SER A 76 12.66 1.60 9.56
CA SER A 76 12.54 3.07 9.57
C SER A 76 11.45 3.56 8.61
N PHE A 77 11.34 2.95 7.42
CA PHE A 77 10.30 3.26 6.45
C PHE A 77 8.89 2.98 6.99
N LEU A 78 8.66 1.81 7.59
CA LEU A 78 7.37 1.46 8.21
C LEU A 78 7.08 2.36 9.43
N ARG A 79 8.10 2.64 10.23
CA ARG A 79 7.99 3.56 11.36
C ARG A 79 7.48 4.94 10.94
N ARG A 80 8.04 5.51 9.87
CA ARG A 80 7.58 6.79 9.30
C ARG A 80 6.16 6.69 8.72
N ALA A 81 5.82 5.59 8.07
CA ALA A 81 4.44 5.39 7.59
C ALA A 81 3.43 5.42 8.76
N ASN A 82 3.77 4.80 9.89
CA ASN A 82 2.97 4.77 11.11
C ASN A 82 2.92 6.10 11.86
N GLU A 83 3.95 6.95 11.74
CA GLU A 83 3.96 8.32 12.26
C GLU A 83 3.12 9.29 11.40
N GLY A 84 2.64 8.83 10.24
CA GLY A 84 1.75 9.58 9.36
C GLY A 84 2.47 10.43 8.31
N PHE A 85 3.72 10.10 7.99
CA PHE A 85 4.34 10.63 6.77
C PHE A 85 3.60 10.08 5.54
N GLN A 86 3.10 10.99 4.68
CA GLN A 86 2.25 10.61 3.53
C GLN A 86 2.98 9.73 2.52
N ARG A 87 4.19 10.14 2.09
CA ARG A 87 4.93 9.43 1.03
C ARG A 87 5.26 7.97 1.41
N PRO A 88 5.77 7.69 2.63
CA PRO A 88 5.94 6.32 3.08
C PRO A 88 4.63 5.52 3.12
N LEU A 89 3.57 6.11 3.65
CA LEU A 89 2.26 5.45 3.75
C LEU A 89 1.68 5.13 2.36
N ASP A 90 1.67 6.09 1.44
CA ASP A 90 1.27 5.88 0.05
C ASP A 90 2.05 4.73 -0.58
N LYS A 91 3.37 4.68 -0.38
CA LYS A 91 4.22 3.61 -0.91
C LYS A 91 3.88 2.24 -0.30
N VAL A 92 3.61 2.16 1.01
CA VAL A 92 3.14 0.93 1.65
C VAL A 92 1.85 0.46 0.98
N LEU A 93 0.88 1.35 0.85
CA LEU A 93 -0.43 1.02 0.30
C LEU A 93 -0.34 0.58 -1.17
N LEU A 94 0.42 1.30 -1.99
CA LEU A 94 0.67 0.96 -3.39
C LEU A 94 1.36 -0.40 -3.56
N GLN A 95 2.24 -0.79 -2.63
CA GLN A 95 2.82 -2.14 -2.63
C GLN A 95 1.79 -3.19 -2.23
N SER A 96 1.02 -2.91 -1.18
CA SER A 96 0.02 -3.84 -0.65
C SER A 96 -1.12 -4.13 -1.62
N TYR A 97 -1.62 -3.15 -2.39
CA TYR A 97 -2.67 -3.37 -3.39
C TYR A 97 -2.11 -3.69 -4.80
N GLY A 98 -0.82 -4.07 -4.88
CA GLY A 98 -0.21 -4.53 -6.11
C GLY A 98 -0.16 -3.49 -7.23
N ARG A 99 -0.09 -2.19 -6.91
CA ARG A 99 0.24 -1.14 -7.90
C ARG A 99 1.74 -1.12 -8.18
N THR A 100 2.53 -1.51 -7.18
CA THR A 100 3.99 -1.57 -7.25
C THR A 100 4.55 -2.86 -6.62
N GLY A 101 5.81 -3.16 -6.89
CA GLY A 101 6.53 -4.27 -6.23
C GLY A 101 6.13 -5.67 -6.71
N LYS A 102 6.36 -6.67 -5.84
CA LYS A 102 6.18 -8.10 -6.13
C LYS A 102 4.72 -8.47 -6.41
N ARG A 103 3.81 -8.04 -5.54
CA ARG A 103 2.38 -8.35 -5.64
C ARG A 103 1.76 -8.00 -6.99
N ARG A 104 2.19 -6.90 -7.60
CA ARG A 104 1.76 -6.52 -8.95
C ARG A 104 2.08 -7.60 -9.99
N HIS A 105 3.27 -8.18 -9.90
CA HIS A 105 3.70 -9.21 -10.84
C HIS A 105 2.95 -10.51 -10.58
N GLU A 106 2.65 -10.83 -9.32
CA GLU A 106 1.81 -11.97 -8.94
C GLU A 106 0.39 -11.81 -9.53
N LEU A 107 -0.25 -10.66 -9.32
CA LEU A 107 -1.58 -10.40 -9.89
C LEU A 107 -1.57 -10.38 -11.43
N LEU A 108 -0.52 -9.84 -12.05
CA LEU A 108 -0.38 -9.91 -13.52
C LEU A 108 -0.12 -11.33 -14.02
N SER A 109 0.65 -12.14 -13.29
CA SER A 109 0.86 -13.53 -13.66
C SER A 109 -0.43 -14.32 -13.53
N ASP A 110 -1.20 -14.10 -12.48
CA ASP A 110 -2.49 -14.77 -12.26
C ASP A 110 -3.45 -14.48 -13.43
N LEU A 111 -3.54 -13.21 -13.84
CA LEU A 111 -4.36 -12.81 -14.99
C LEU A 111 -3.91 -13.40 -16.33
N LEU A 112 -2.61 -13.67 -16.49
CA LEU A 112 -2.09 -14.34 -17.68
C LEU A 112 -2.32 -15.86 -17.61
N ASN A 113 -2.32 -16.42 -16.40
CA ASN A 113 -2.41 -17.86 -16.14
C ASN A 113 -3.85 -18.38 -16.10
N ASP A 114 -4.86 -17.52 -15.92
CA ASP A 114 -6.29 -17.92 -15.93
C ASP A 114 -6.71 -18.63 -17.22
N HIS A 115 -5.95 -18.47 -18.31
CA HIS A 115 -6.16 -19.14 -19.59
C HIS A 115 -5.47 -20.50 -19.72
N LEU A 116 -4.73 -20.95 -18.70
CA LEU A 116 -4.01 -22.22 -18.76
C LEU A 116 -4.95 -23.41 -18.49
N PRO A 117 -4.92 -24.46 -19.33
CA PRO A 117 -5.63 -25.70 -19.04
C PRO A 117 -5.13 -26.32 -17.74
N LYS A 118 -6.01 -26.92 -16.93
CA LYS A 118 -5.63 -27.53 -15.64
C LYS A 118 -4.96 -28.90 -15.81
N ASP A 119 -5.09 -29.50 -17.00
CA ASP A 119 -4.63 -30.86 -17.28
C ASP A 119 -3.12 -30.92 -17.50
N THR A 120 -2.46 -31.90 -16.87
CA THR A 120 -1.00 -32.03 -16.89
C THR A 120 -0.43 -32.38 -18.27
N ALA A 121 -1.20 -33.04 -19.13
CA ALA A 121 -0.81 -33.34 -20.52
C ALA A 121 -0.89 -32.08 -21.38
N SER A 122 -2.03 -31.38 -21.38
CA SER A 122 -2.24 -30.14 -22.14
C SER A 122 -1.32 -29.00 -21.68
N LEU A 123 -0.94 -28.96 -20.39
CA LEU A 123 0.08 -28.02 -19.90
C LEU A 123 1.46 -28.28 -20.50
N LYS A 124 1.87 -29.54 -20.67
CA LYS A 124 3.16 -29.86 -21.28
C LYS A 124 3.19 -29.46 -22.75
N GLU A 125 2.09 -29.68 -23.46
CA GLU A 125 1.93 -29.24 -24.85
C GLU A 125 1.98 -27.71 -24.94
N TYR A 126 1.26 -27.01 -24.07
CA TYR A 126 1.27 -25.55 -23.99
C TYR A 126 2.66 -24.99 -23.64
N LEU A 127 3.39 -25.63 -22.73
CA LEU A 127 4.76 -25.22 -22.36
C LEU A 127 5.78 -25.52 -23.47
N ALA A 128 5.58 -26.60 -24.22
CA ALA A 128 6.39 -26.92 -25.40
C ALA A 128 6.14 -25.90 -26.53
N GLN A 129 4.95 -25.32 -26.59
CA GLN A 129 4.63 -24.22 -27.48
C GLN A 129 5.32 -22.94 -26.99
N THR A 130 6.56 -22.74 -27.45
CA THR A 130 7.28 -21.50 -27.16
C THR A 130 6.52 -20.31 -27.71
N VAL A 131 6.29 -19.28 -26.88
CA VAL A 131 5.61 -18.05 -27.34
C VAL A 131 6.46 -17.37 -28.41
N ASP A 132 6.07 -17.57 -29.66
CA ASP A 132 6.70 -16.96 -30.81
C ASP A 132 6.14 -15.56 -31.02
N TYR A 133 6.96 -14.54 -30.76
CA TYR A 133 6.64 -13.12 -31.05
C TYR A 133 6.78 -12.80 -32.56
N GLY A 134 6.21 -13.68 -33.40
CA GLY A 134 6.18 -13.55 -34.85
C GLY A 134 5.37 -12.35 -35.34
N ASP A 135 5.18 -12.25 -36.65
CA ASP A 135 4.41 -11.13 -37.22
C ASP A 135 2.91 -11.20 -36.93
N GLU A 136 2.38 -12.42 -36.82
CA GLU A 136 0.97 -12.70 -36.53
C GLU A 136 0.65 -12.66 -35.03
N TRP A 137 1.68 -12.63 -34.18
CA TRP A 137 1.51 -12.64 -32.75
C TRP A 137 0.81 -11.38 -32.26
N LYS A 138 -0.27 -11.57 -31.50
CA LYS A 138 -1.03 -10.51 -30.82
C LYS A 138 -1.07 -10.78 -29.32
N PRO A 139 -1.00 -9.73 -28.49
CA PRO A 139 -1.15 -9.89 -27.05
C PRO A 139 -2.55 -10.42 -26.69
N PRO A 140 -2.70 -11.08 -25.53
CA PRO A 140 -4.00 -11.53 -25.06
C PRO A 140 -5.01 -10.37 -24.98
N VAL A 141 -6.27 -10.65 -25.35
CA VAL A 141 -7.33 -9.64 -25.43
C VAL A 141 -7.53 -8.89 -24.10
N ILE A 142 -7.38 -9.57 -22.97
CA ILE A 142 -7.47 -8.95 -21.64
C ILE A 142 -6.37 -7.90 -21.44
N ILE A 143 -5.15 -8.17 -21.90
CA ILE A 143 -4.03 -7.25 -21.78
C ILE A 143 -4.20 -6.05 -22.71
N GLU A 144 -4.65 -6.27 -23.94
CA GLU A 144 -4.96 -5.19 -24.88
C GLU A 144 -6.06 -4.26 -24.37
N THR A 145 -7.16 -4.85 -23.87
CA THR A 145 -8.27 -4.10 -23.31
C THR A 145 -7.82 -3.31 -22.09
N LEU A 146 -7.04 -3.91 -21.18
CA LEU A 146 -6.47 -3.24 -20.01
C LEU A 146 -5.50 -2.12 -20.42
N ALA A 147 -4.66 -2.33 -21.43
CA ALA A 147 -3.72 -1.31 -21.92
C ALA A 147 -4.45 -0.12 -22.54
N ARG A 148 -5.48 -0.38 -23.37
CA ARG A 148 -6.33 0.66 -23.95
C ARG A 148 -7.06 1.45 -22.87
N ALA A 149 -7.57 0.73 -21.90
CA ALA A 149 -8.24 1.25 -20.72
C ALA A 149 -7.31 2.20 -19.92
N HIS A 150 -6.06 1.78 -19.67
CA HIS A 150 -5.05 2.61 -18.99
C HIS A 150 -4.71 3.90 -19.74
N LEU A 151 -4.65 3.87 -21.07
CA LEU A 151 -4.40 5.06 -21.89
C LEU A 151 -5.52 6.09 -21.79
N GLN A 152 -6.76 5.65 -21.66
CA GLN A 152 -7.93 6.53 -21.57
C GLN A 152 -8.07 7.18 -20.19
N ASN A 153 -7.47 6.60 -19.14
CA ASN A 153 -7.63 7.09 -17.78
C ASN A 153 -6.65 8.25 -17.43
N ALA A 154 -7.19 9.45 -17.27
CA ALA A 154 -6.45 10.65 -16.87
C ALA A 154 -5.85 10.55 -15.44
N VAL A 155 -6.48 9.80 -14.53
CA VAL A 155 -6.02 9.68 -13.13
C VAL A 155 -4.72 8.89 -13.05
N VAL A 156 -4.59 7.83 -13.85
CA VAL A 156 -3.33 7.06 -13.97
C VAL A 156 -2.21 7.95 -14.50
N THR A 157 -2.53 8.76 -15.51
CA THR A 157 -1.61 9.74 -16.11
C THR A 157 -1.14 10.79 -15.11
N ALA A 158 -2.04 11.32 -14.29
CA ALA A 158 -1.75 12.37 -13.31
C ALA A 158 -0.88 11.87 -12.13
N ASN A 159 -1.12 10.65 -11.64
CA ASN A 159 -0.45 10.16 -10.43
C ASN A 159 1.03 9.77 -10.64
N ARG A 160 1.49 9.54 -11.88
CA ARG A 160 2.89 9.24 -12.26
C ARG A 160 3.58 8.14 -11.41
N ILE A 161 2.83 7.18 -10.89
CA ILE A 161 3.36 6.06 -10.08
C ILE A 161 4.21 5.11 -10.92
N ARG A 162 3.87 5.01 -12.21
CA ARG A 162 4.51 4.17 -13.22
C ARG A 162 4.72 4.93 -14.52
N PRO A 163 5.72 4.53 -15.33
CA PRO A 163 5.81 5.02 -16.70
C PRO A 163 4.54 4.66 -17.46
N LEU A 164 4.03 5.61 -18.23
CA LEU A 164 2.76 5.44 -18.94
C LEU A 164 2.95 4.53 -20.15
N VAL A 165 1.92 3.73 -20.45
CA VAL A 165 1.80 3.15 -21.80
C VAL A 165 1.65 4.32 -22.76
N LYS A 166 2.36 4.30 -23.88
CA LYS A 166 2.30 5.37 -24.90
C LYS A 166 1.65 4.89 -26.20
N VAL A 167 1.89 3.62 -26.56
CA VAL A 167 1.50 3.04 -27.84
C VAL A 167 0.94 1.64 -27.57
N LEU A 168 -0.22 1.34 -28.18
CA LEU A 168 -0.90 0.04 -28.09
C LEU A 168 -0.32 -1.03 -29.03
N ALA A 169 0.57 -0.62 -29.94
CA ALA A 169 1.22 -1.50 -30.89
C ALA A 169 2.75 -1.35 -30.79
N PRO A 170 3.52 -2.39 -31.15
CA PRO A 170 4.97 -2.32 -31.16
C PRO A 170 5.45 -1.31 -32.21
N PRO A 171 6.36 -0.38 -31.86
CA PRO A 171 6.88 0.62 -32.79
C PRO A 171 7.93 -0.02 -33.71
N ILE A 172 7.47 -0.78 -34.71
CA ILE A 172 8.33 -1.43 -35.70
C ILE A 172 8.50 -0.46 -36.88
N PRO A 173 9.73 0.00 -37.19
CA PRO A 173 9.96 0.80 -38.38
C PRO A 173 9.76 -0.06 -39.63
N LYS A 174 9.30 0.56 -40.72
CA LYS A 174 9.09 -0.13 -42.01
C LYS A 174 10.42 -0.55 -42.63
N THR A 175 11.39 0.36 -42.64
CA THR A 175 12.71 0.18 -43.25
C THR A 175 13.84 0.38 -42.24
N ASN A 176 14.97 -0.25 -42.52
CA ASN A 176 16.23 -0.04 -41.83
C ASN A 176 17.00 1.15 -42.44
N ILE A 177 18.15 1.52 -41.85
CA ILE A 177 19.01 2.62 -42.33
C ILE A 177 19.46 2.49 -43.79
N TRP A 178 19.47 1.27 -44.33
CA TRP A 178 19.79 0.98 -45.74
C TRP A 178 18.56 0.88 -46.65
N GLY A 179 17.38 1.30 -46.20
CA GLY A 179 16.13 1.25 -46.99
C GLY A 179 15.50 -0.14 -47.13
N LYS A 180 16.14 -1.21 -46.65
CA LYS A 180 15.61 -2.58 -46.65
C LYS A 180 14.61 -2.81 -45.52
N GLU A 181 13.74 -3.81 -45.65
CA GLU A 181 12.86 -4.24 -44.56
C GLU A 181 13.64 -4.67 -43.32
N VAL A 182 13.01 -4.51 -42.15
CA VAL A 182 13.61 -4.90 -40.88
C VAL A 182 13.67 -6.42 -40.76
N ALA A 183 14.85 -6.95 -40.42
CA ALA A 183 15.06 -8.38 -40.21
C ALA A 183 14.04 -8.98 -39.23
N LEU A 184 13.56 -10.20 -39.53
CA LEU A 184 12.52 -10.90 -38.75
C LEU A 184 12.88 -11.01 -37.27
N VAL A 185 14.13 -11.36 -36.95
CA VAL A 185 14.63 -11.47 -35.57
C VAL A 185 14.54 -10.12 -34.84
N ARG A 186 14.85 -9.02 -35.54
CA ARG A 186 14.77 -7.67 -34.96
C ARG A 186 13.31 -7.28 -34.68
N ARG A 187 12.38 -7.59 -35.59
CA ARG A 187 10.94 -7.37 -35.37
C ARG A 187 10.44 -8.16 -34.15
N ARG A 188 10.80 -9.44 -34.06
CA ARG A 188 10.50 -10.30 -32.90
C ARG A 188 11.00 -9.72 -31.57
N ASN A 189 12.24 -9.25 -31.55
CA ASN A 189 12.83 -8.64 -30.36
C ASN A 189 12.19 -7.31 -29.97
N ILE A 190 11.81 -6.48 -30.96
CA ILE A 190 11.05 -5.24 -30.72
C ILE A 190 9.69 -5.58 -30.10
N ARG A 191 8.97 -6.57 -30.65
CA ARG A 191 7.68 -7.03 -30.08
C ARG A 191 7.82 -7.53 -28.66
N ARG A 192 8.79 -8.42 -28.40
CA ARG A 192 9.07 -8.95 -27.06
C ARG A 192 9.39 -7.83 -26.07
N LYS A 193 10.28 -6.91 -26.45
CA LYS A 193 10.64 -5.77 -25.60
C LYS A 193 9.43 -4.87 -25.33
N TRP A 194 8.69 -4.51 -26.37
CA TRP A 194 7.48 -3.71 -26.25
C TRP A 194 6.46 -4.39 -25.33
N TYR A 195 6.19 -5.68 -25.52
CA TYR A 195 5.24 -6.42 -24.70
C TYR A 195 5.66 -6.45 -23.23
N ASN A 196 6.93 -6.80 -22.95
CA ASN A 196 7.45 -6.77 -21.58
C ASN A 196 7.36 -5.37 -20.98
N ASP A 197 7.74 -4.33 -21.73
CA ASP A 197 7.63 -2.94 -21.30
C ASP A 197 6.17 -2.55 -21.03
N THR A 198 5.21 -3.01 -21.82
CA THR A 198 3.78 -2.80 -21.55
C THR A 198 3.37 -3.49 -20.27
N LEU A 199 3.67 -4.79 -20.09
CA LEU A 199 3.38 -5.54 -18.86
C LEU A 199 4.00 -4.88 -17.61
N HIS A 200 5.19 -4.30 -17.71
CA HIS A 200 5.81 -3.56 -16.61
C HIS A 200 5.08 -2.26 -16.23
N ARG A 201 4.30 -1.69 -17.15
CA ARG A 201 3.55 -0.43 -16.97
C ARG A 201 2.12 -0.67 -16.51
N LEU A 202 1.50 -1.78 -16.94
CA LEU A 202 0.13 -2.11 -16.59
C LEU A 202 -0.04 -2.32 -15.09
N MET A 203 -1.23 -1.93 -14.59
CA MET A 203 -1.67 -2.22 -13.23
C MET A 203 -2.81 -3.22 -13.32
N PRO A 204 -2.67 -4.41 -12.71
CA PRO A 204 -3.68 -5.45 -12.78
C PRO A 204 -4.91 -5.11 -11.92
N PRO A 205 -6.10 -5.67 -12.19
CA PRO A 205 -7.17 -5.77 -11.20
C PRO A 205 -6.70 -6.52 -9.94
N ILE A 206 -7.38 -6.27 -8.82
CA ILE A 206 -7.17 -7.00 -7.56
C ILE A 206 -8.37 -7.94 -7.31
N PRO A 207 -8.24 -8.93 -6.40
CA PRO A 207 -9.35 -9.81 -6.05
C PRO A 207 -10.56 -9.06 -5.49
N GLU A 208 -11.77 -9.51 -5.82
CA GLU A 208 -13.04 -8.84 -5.46
C GLU A 208 -13.21 -8.66 -3.95
N GLN A 209 -12.71 -9.61 -3.15
CA GLN A 209 -12.75 -9.53 -1.68
C GLN A 209 -12.02 -8.28 -1.16
N GLU A 210 -10.85 -7.95 -1.73
CA GLU A 210 -10.08 -6.78 -1.32
C GLU A 210 -10.71 -5.48 -1.83
N VAL A 211 -11.33 -5.51 -3.01
CA VAL A 211 -12.10 -4.37 -3.52
C VAL A 211 -13.25 -4.06 -2.57
N LYS A 212 -14.04 -5.06 -2.18
CA LYS A 212 -15.16 -4.92 -1.23
C LYS A 212 -14.69 -4.39 0.13
N GLN A 213 -13.55 -4.85 0.62
CA GLN A 213 -12.95 -4.33 1.85
C GLN A 213 -12.55 -2.86 1.71
N LEU A 214 -11.89 -2.49 0.61
CA LEU A 214 -11.49 -1.11 0.34
C LEU A 214 -12.70 -0.18 0.23
N ASP A 215 -13.74 -0.60 -0.50
CA ASP A 215 -14.99 0.14 -0.65
C ASP A 215 -15.73 0.28 0.69
N GLY A 216 -15.71 -0.77 1.51
CA GLY A 216 -16.26 -0.73 2.86
C GLY A 216 -15.53 0.27 3.78
N LEU A 217 -14.21 0.38 3.65
CA LEU A 217 -13.40 1.37 4.37
C LEU A 217 -13.63 2.80 3.87
N ILE A 218 -13.84 2.99 2.56
CA ILE A 218 -14.11 4.28 1.94
C ILE A 218 -15.51 4.79 2.32
N SER A 219 -16.52 3.93 2.19
CA SER A 219 -17.92 4.22 2.56
C SER A 219 -18.08 4.37 4.08
N GLY A 220 -17.22 3.70 4.85
CA GLY A 220 -17.31 3.69 6.31
C GLY A 220 -18.29 2.65 6.86
N THR A 221 -18.78 1.73 6.03
CA THR A 221 -19.54 0.55 6.49
C THR A 221 -18.67 -0.30 7.42
N ILE A 222 -17.38 -0.43 7.10
CA ILE A 222 -16.38 -1.04 7.97
C ILE A 222 -15.87 0.04 8.92
N GLN A 223 -16.12 -0.14 10.22
CA GLN A 223 -15.61 0.76 11.24
C GLN A 223 -14.08 0.69 11.31
N TRP A 224 -13.43 1.78 10.91
CA TRP A 224 -11.98 1.91 11.00
C TRP A 224 -11.57 2.71 12.23
N LYS A 225 -10.59 2.19 12.98
CA LYS A 225 -9.98 2.87 14.13
C LYS A 225 -8.45 2.85 13.99
N PRO A 226 -7.76 3.96 14.33
CA PRO A 226 -6.31 3.99 14.30
C PRO A 226 -5.72 3.02 15.33
N VAL A 227 -4.70 2.28 14.93
CA VAL A 227 -3.99 1.35 15.83
C VAL A 227 -3.07 2.16 16.75
N LYS A 228 -3.23 1.99 18.06
CA LYS A 228 -2.33 2.62 19.04
C LYS A 228 -1.01 1.86 19.10
N ARG A 229 0.11 2.58 19.04
CA ARG A 229 1.44 2.01 19.30
C ARG A 229 1.53 1.56 20.75
N ARG A 230 2.20 0.43 21.00
CA ARG A 230 2.59 0.05 22.36
C ARG A 230 3.68 1.00 22.82
N THR A 231 3.47 1.65 23.95
CA THR A 231 4.51 2.42 24.64
C THR A 231 5.67 1.47 24.93
N PRO A 232 6.93 1.80 24.58
CA PRO A 232 8.05 1.04 25.09
C PRO A 232 7.93 1.05 26.62
N GLY A 233 8.00 -0.12 27.25
CA GLY A 233 7.94 -0.20 28.70
C GLY A 233 9.07 0.66 29.24
N THR A 234 8.72 1.79 29.87
CA THR A 234 9.66 2.61 30.61
C THR A 234 10.29 1.66 31.62
N SER A 235 11.57 1.36 31.48
CA SER A 235 12.28 0.61 32.50
C SER A 235 12.11 1.40 33.79
N THR A 236 11.40 0.83 34.75
CA THR A 236 11.26 1.30 36.14
C THR A 236 12.60 1.16 36.87
N LEU A 237 13.65 1.74 36.27
CA LEU A 237 15.00 1.82 36.80
C LEU A 237 15.50 3.22 36.48
N GLY A 238 15.23 4.16 37.39
CA GLY A 238 15.80 5.51 37.36
C GLY A 238 14.81 6.66 37.17
N SER A 239 13.78 6.76 38.01
CA SER A 239 13.07 8.02 38.26
C SER A 239 13.83 8.94 39.25
N SER A 240 15.15 8.77 39.34
CA SER A 240 16.05 9.48 40.28
C SER A 240 17.17 10.21 39.52
N LYS A 241 16.82 10.96 38.47
CA LYS A 241 17.76 11.74 37.65
C LYS A 241 17.17 13.12 37.29
N SER A 242 16.63 13.86 38.27
CA SER A 242 16.15 15.22 38.00
C SER A 242 17.09 16.34 38.44
N GLU A 243 18.20 16.08 39.14
CA GLU A 243 19.06 17.17 39.63
C GLU A 243 20.55 17.04 39.23
N LEU A 244 21.09 15.83 39.06
CA LEU A 244 22.53 15.65 38.72
C LEU A 244 22.84 15.72 37.20
N SER A 245 21.82 15.67 36.33
CA SER A 245 22.00 15.69 34.87
C SER A 245 22.17 17.10 34.29
N SER A 246 21.67 18.14 34.97
CA SER A 246 21.73 19.54 34.50
C SER A 246 23.17 20.01 34.26
N TRP A 247 24.08 19.76 35.21
CA TRP A 247 25.48 20.20 35.12
C TRP A 247 26.26 19.51 34.00
N HIS A 248 26.03 18.22 33.76
CA HIS A 248 26.68 17.48 32.68
C HIS A 248 26.10 17.78 31.29
N GLU A 249 24.81 18.15 31.21
CA GLU A 249 24.19 18.59 29.96
C GLU A 249 24.73 19.95 29.49
N HIS A 250 24.97 20.87 30.44
CA HIS A 250 25.57 22.16 30.14
C HIS A 250 27.01 22.04 29.62
N ASP A 251 27.87 21.22 30.26
CA ASP A 251 29.25 20.99 29.79
C ASP A 251 29.29 20.30 28.42
N ALA A 252 28.39 19.33 28.17
CA ALA A 252 28.30 18.66 26.88
C ALA A 252 27.77 19.60 25.77
N SER A 253 26.85 20.49 26.10
CA SER A 253 26.35 21.53 25.19
C SER A 253 27.44 22.54 24.86
N LEU A 254 28.21 22.98 25.86
CA LEU A 254 29.30 23.95 25.69
C LEU A 254 30.46 23.34 24.88
N PHE A 255 30.82 22.09 25.15
CA PHE A 255 31.83 21.37 24.37
C PHE A 255 31.38 21.17 22.91
N ASN A 256 30.12 20.80 22.67
CA ASN A 256 29.60 20.70 21.30
C ASN A 256 29.59 22.06 20.59
N PHE A 257 29.21 23.14 21.30
CA PHE A 257 29.22 24.50 20.76
C PHE A 257 30.63 24.96 20.40
N LEU A 258 31.63 24.71 21.24
CA LEU A 258 33.04 25.04 20.96
C LEU A 258 33.61 24.19 19.81
N ALA A 259 33.25 22.91 19.71
CA ALA A 259 33.76 22.00 18.69
C ALA A 259 33.10 22.16 17.32
N LYS A 260 31.80 22.48 17.26
CA LYS A 260 31.00 22.55 16.02
C LYS A 260 30.59 23.96 15.62
N GLY A 261 30.77 24.94 16.49
CA GLY A 261 30.28 26.30 16.32
C GLY A 261 28.78 26.44 16.65
N PRO A 262 28.20 27.64 16.48
CA PRO A 262 26.79 27.88 16.70
C PRO A 262 25.95 26.98 15.79
N GLU A 263 25.14 26.10 16.38
CA GLU A 263 24.22 25.27 15.63
C GLU A 263 23.19 26.17 14.95
N LYS A 264 22.90 25.90 13.66
CA LYS A 264 21.74 26.54 13.01
C LYS A 264 20.52 26.24 13.88
N GLY A 265 19.71 27.26 14.18
CA GLY A 265 18.49 27.09 14.97
C GLY A 265 17.54 26.06 14.35
N GLU A 266 16.43 25.75 15.03
CA GLU A 266 15.43 24.76 14.58
C GLU A 266 14.99 25.03 13.12
N THR A 267 15.68 24.41 12.18
CA THR A 267 15.45 24.59 10.75
C THR A 267 14.42 23.56 10.34
N PHE A 268 13.61 23.86 9.33
CA PHE A 268 12.64 22.90 8.78
C PHE A 268 13.29 21.66 8.12
N ASP A 269 14.61 21.50 8.23
CA ASP A 269 15.40 20.37 7.72
C ASP A 269 14.87 19.02 8.25
N GLU A 270 14.42 18.95 9.50
CA GLU A 270 13.79 17.74 10.06
C GLU A 270 12.54 17.31 9.28
N TRP A 271 11.82 18.29 8.73
CA TRP A 271 10.62 18.09 7.92
C TRP A 271 10.85 18.28 6.42
N ALA A 272 12.10 18.24 5.94
CA ALA A 272 12.42 18.30 4.52
C ALA A 272 11.69 17.21 3.71
N ASN A 273 11.38 16.07 4.36
CA ASN A 273 10.62 14.96 3.79
C ASN A 273 9.10 15.03 4.03
N GLY A 274 8.60 16.18 4.47
CA GLY A 274 7.22 16.46 4.82
C GLY A 274 6.95 16.35 6.33
N ARG A 275 5.91 17.05 6.80
CA ARG A 275 5.47 17.00 8.19
C ARG A 275 4.65 15.72 8.46
N PRO A 276 4.81 15.05 9.61
CA PRO A 276 3.97 13.93 9.98
C PRO A 276 2.51 14.38 10.20
N HIS A 277 1.55 13.63 9.65
CA HIS A 277 0.12 13.87 9.86
C HIS A 277 -0.43 12.98 10.97
N LYS A 278 -1.40 13.48 11.74
CA LYS A 278 -2.19 12.62 12.62
C LYS A 278 -3.05 11.68 11.77
N ILE A 279 -2.88 10.37 11.94
CA ILE A 279 -3.65 9.36 11.19
C ILE A 279 -5.10 9.39 11.67
N THR A 280 -5.95 10.06 10.91
CA THR A 280 -7.40 10.19 11.13
C THR A 280 -8.18 9.43 10.07
N ALA A 281 -9.47 9.18 10.31
CA ALA A 281 -10.32 8.48 9.34
C ALA A 281 -10.44 9.25 8.01
N ARG A 282 -10.56 10.59 8.09
CA ARG A 282 -10.57 11.47 6.91
C ARG A 282 -9.27 11.37 6.11
N PHE A 283 -8.14 11.36 6.81
CA PHE A 283 -6.83 11.20 6.19
C PHE A 283 -6.72 9.87 5.44
N MET A 284 -7.12 8.76 6.07
CA MET A 284 -7.09 7.44 5.45
C MET A 284 -8.07 7.30 4.27
N ARG A 285 -9.31 7.78 4.40
CA ARG A 285 -10.29 7.76 3.30
C ARG A 285 -9.77 8.47 2.05
N ARG A 286 -9.04 9.59 2.21
CA ARG A 286 -8.40 10.27 1.08
C ARG A 286 -7.36 9.39 0.38
N HIS A 287 -6.56 8.65 1.15
CA HIS A 287 -5.55 7.74 0.59
C HIS A 287 -6.23 6.54 -0.10
N TRP A 288 -7.24 5.95 0.54
CA TRP A 288 -8.00 4.83 -0.05
C TRP A 288 -8.70 5.22 -1.34
N ARG A 289 -9.31 6.40 -1.45
CA ARG A 289 -9.90 6.87 -2.72
C ARG A 289 -8.88 7.11 -3.82
N ARG A 290 -7.72 7.67 -3.45
CA ARG A 290 -6.62 7.78 -4.41
C ARG A 290 -6.20 6.40 -4.91
N LEU A 291 -6.16 5.40 -4.04
CA LEU A 291 -5.84 4.03 -4.41
C LEU A 291 -6.93 3.36 -5.24
N SER A 292 -8.21 3.53 -4.88
CA SER A 292 -9.34 2.95 -5.61
C SER A 292 -9.40 3.47 -7.04
N SER A 293 -9.10 4.75 -7.26
CA SER A 293 -9.02 5.34 -8.61
C SER A 293 -7.92 4.74 -9.51
N LEU A 294 -6.96 4.00 -8.94
CA LEU A 294 -5.88 3.30 -9.64
C LEU A 294 -6.14 1.81 -9.86
N ILE A 295 -7.21 1.29 -9.27
CA ILE A 295 -7.60 -0.12 -9.37
C ILE A 295 -8.55 -0.25 -10.57
N PRO A 296 -8.17 -0.95 -11.64
CA PRO A 296 -9.11 -1.27 -12.71
C PRO A 296 -10.07 -2.34 -12.19
N ARG A 297 -11.36 -2.08 -12.34
CA ARG A 297 -12.43 -3.01 -11.98
C ARG A 297 -12.92 -3.69 -13.26
N PRO A 298 -12.70 -5.01 -13.42
CA PRO A 298 -13.20 -5.73 -14.59
C PRO A 298 -14.72 -5.79 -14.51
N TYR A 299 -15.38 -5.44 -15.61
CA TYR A 299 -16.82 -5.50 -15.77
C TYR A 299 -17.13 -6.16 -17.11
N TRP A 300 -18.00 -7.17 -17.07
CA TRP A 300 -18.51 -7.79 -18.28
C TRP A 300 -19.63 -6.93 -18.86
N SER A 301 -19.40 -6.38 -20.05
CA SER A 301 -20.43 -5.61 -20.74
C SER A 301 -21.37 -6.56 -21.48
N PRO A 302 -22.67 -6.61 -21.12
CA PRO A 302 -23.62 -7.50 -21.80
C PRO A 302 -23.82 -7.09 -23.27
N VAL A 303 -23.72 -5.79 -23.57
CA VAL A 303 -23.89 -5.22 -24.91
C VAL A 303 -22.75 -5.64 -25.84
N SER A 304 -21.50 -5.43 -25.41
CA SER A 304 -20.34 -5.68 -26.28
C SER A 304 -19.81 -7.12 -26.21
N LYS A 305 -20.33 -7.93 -25.28
CA LYS A 305 -19.85 -9.30 -24.96
C LYS A 305 -18.33 -9.35 -24.80
N LYS A 306 -17.78 -8.31 -24.16
CA LYS A 306 -16.35 -8.13 -23.92
C LYS A 306 -16.11 -7.67 -22.50
N TRP A 307 -14.96 -8.04 -21.97
CA TRP A 307 -14.45 -7.49 -20.72
C TRP A 307 -14.02 -6.05 -20.94
N LEU A 308 -14.56 -5.15 -20.10
CA LEU A 308 -14.15 -3.77 -20.01
C LEU A 308 -13.60 -3.50 -18.62
N PHE A 309 -12.83 -2.43 -18.48
CA PHE A 309 -12.32 -1.98 -17.19
C PHE A 309 -12.91 -0.62 -16.86
N VAL A 310 -13.42 -0.49 -15.64
CA VAL A 310 -13.95 0.75 -15.06
C VAL A 310 -13.01 1.21 -13.94
N TRP A 311 -12.95 2.51 -13.66
CA TRP A 311 -12.16 3.08 -12.55
C TRP A 311 -13.01 4.07 -11.78
N ASP A 312 -12.63 4.25 -10.52
CA ASP A 312 -13.25 5.23 -9.65
C ASP A 312 -12.63 6.62 -9.82
N SER A 313 -13.34 7.62 -9.32
CA SER A 313 -12.83 8.99 -9.16
C SER A 313 -12.12 9.16 -7.79
N PRO A 314 -10.97 9.86 -7.74
CA PRO A 314 -10.30 10.16 -6.47
C PRO A 314 -11.03 11.22 -5.64
N LYS A 315 -11.88 12.04 -6.30
CA LYS A 315 -12.73 13.04 -5.64
C LYS A 315 -14.10 12.44 -5.37
N GLU A 316 -14.71 12.83 -4.26
CA GLU A 316 -16.15 12.61 -4.05
C GLU A 316 -16.88 13.44 -5.11
N VAL A 317 -17.48 12.76 -6.08
CA VAL A 317 -18.39 13.42 -7.01
C VAL A 317 -19.76 13.35 -6.34
N PRO A 318 -20.40 14.48 -6.03
CA PRO A 318 -21.77 14.45 -5.53
C PRO A 318 -22.63 13.74 -6.57
N SER A 319 -23.43 12.76 -6.14
CA SER A 319 -24.41 12.12 -7.00
C SER A 319 -25.44 13.18 -7.40
N LEU A 320 -25.32 13.71 -8.61
CA LEU A 320 -26.24 14.72 -9.13
C LEU A 320 -27.64 14.14 -9.39
N SER A 321 -27.72 12.84 -9.62
CA SER A 321 -28.95 12.07 -9.74
C SER A 321 -28.80 10.74 -9.00
N ILE A 322 -29.92 10.23 -8.49
CA ILE A 322 -30.02 8.87 -7.96
C ILE A 322 -30.80 8.09 -9.02
N ASP A 323 -30.20 7.04 -9.57
CA ASP A 323 -30.92 6.16 -10.49
C ASP A 323 -31.95 5.37 -9.68
N LEU A 324 -33.23 5.55 -10.01
CA LEU A 324 -34.39 5.00 -9.26
C LEU A 324 -34.54 3.47 -9.41
N ASP A 325 -33.67 2.81 -10.18
CA ASP A 325 -33.87 1.43 -10.65
C ASP A 325 -33.34 0.32 -9.72
N SER A 326 -32.91 0.63 -8.49
CA SER A 326 -32.56 -0.45 -7.54
C SER A 326 -32.88 -0.11 -6.09
N SER A 327 -34.10 -0.44 -5.67
CA SER A 327 -34.49 -0.74 -4.28
C SER A 327 -33.90 0.19 -3.20
N VAL A 328 -33.99 1.52 -3.38
CA VAL A 328 -33.62 2.47 -2.34
C VAL A 328 -34.82 2.72 -1.46
N ASN A 329 -34.72 2.37 -0.17
CA ASN A 329 -35.69 2.74 0.85
C ASN A 329 -35.72 4.26 1.02
N LEU A 330 -36.68 4.92 0.37
CA LEU A 330 -36.88 6.38 0.38
C LEU A 330 -37.00 6.94 1.82
N GLU A 331 -37.54 6.16 2.76
CA GLU A 331 -37.68 6.57 4.16
C GLU A 331 -36.34 6.77 4.89
N ALA A 332 -35.32 5.96 4.57
CA ALA A 332 -34.00 6.09 5.19
C ALA A 332 -33.25 7.34 4.69
N LEU A 333 -33.57 7.78 3.48
CA LEU A 333 -32.94 8.91 2.80
C LEU A 333 -33.58 10.24 3.20
N LEU A 334 -34.91 10.26 3.38
CA LEU A 334 -35.65 11.47 3.72
C LEU A 334 -35.58 11.86 5.19
N ARG A 335 -35.09 10.99 6.10
CA ARG A 335 -34.98 11.22 7.56
C ARG A 335 -35.99 12.26 8.07
N LEU A 336 -37.27 11.97 7.89
CA LEU A 336 -38.28 12.71 8.64
C LEU A 336 -37.97 12.47 10.12
N PRO A 337 -37.90 13.52 10.96
CA PRO A 337 -37.65 13.33 12.37
C PRO A 337 -38.75 12.43 12.92
N LYS A 338 -38.41 11.21 13.34
CA LYS A 338 -39.33 10.34 14.08
C LYS A 338 -39.80 11.16 15.28
N GLU A 339 -41.08 11.50 15.30
CA GLU A 339 -41.69 12.15 16.44
C GLU A 339 -41.36 11.32 17.67
N LYS A 340 -40.69 11.96 18.64
CA LYS A 340 -40.38 11.32 19.91
C LYS A 340 -41.73 11.06 20.58
N GLU A 341 -42.20 9.82 20.55
CA GLU A 341 -43.28 9.37 21.42
C GLU A 341 -42.92 9.76 22.86
N LYS A 342 -43.62 10.76 23.39
CA LYS A 342 -43.52 11.19 24.77
C LYS A 342 -44.02 10.02 25.63
N LYS A 343 -43.10 9.20 26.15
CA LYS A 343 -43.37 8.30 27.27
C LYS A 343 -43.77 9.15 28.49
N ARG A 344 -45.07 9.44 28.61
CA ARG A 344 -45.70 9.88 29.85
C ARG A 344 -45.68 8.69 30.81
N HIS A 345 -44.58 8.50 31.53
CA HIS A 345 -44.61 7.70 32.74
C HIS A 345 -45.42 8.48 33.79
N LYS A 346 -46.69 8.10 33.95
CA LYS A 346 -47.51 8.43 35.12
C LYS A 346 -46.75 7.97 36.36
N LYS A 347 -46.25 8.92 37.14
CA LYS A 347 -45.72 8.71 38.48
C LYS A 347 -46.93 8.49 39.39
N LEU A 348 -47.34 7.24 39.57
CA LEU A 348 -48.21 6.86 40.68
C LEU A 348 -47.38 7.06 41.96
N LYS A 349 -47.61 8.19 42.64
CA LYS A 349 -47.22 8.34 44.05
C LYS A 349 -48.22 7.50 44.85
N ALA A 350 -47.75 6.36 45.32
CA ALA A 350 -48.26 5.74 46.53
C ALA A 350 -47.39 6.26 47.68
N SER A 351 -47.94 7.11 48.54
CA SER A 351 -47.62 7.19 49.96
C SER A 351 -48.60 8.15 50.64
N ASP A 352 -49.01 7.77 51.84
CA ASP A 352 -49.58 8.61 52.90
C ASP A 352 -51.11 8.73 52.95
N ILE A 353 -51.76 7.63 53.33
CA ILE A 353 -52.95 7.67 54.20
C ILE A 353 -52.70 6.65 55.31
N ASP A 354 -52.31 7.14 56.48
CA ASP A 354 -52.54 6.52 57.78
C ASP A 354 -52.56 7.64 58.83
N ARG A 355 -53.76 7.95 59.33
CA ARG A 355 -54.13 8.02 60.75
C ARG A 355 -55.35 8.92 60.99
N ASP A 356 -56.42 8.22 61.36
CA ASP A 356 -57.19 8.38 62.59
C ASP A 356 -57.81 9.75 62.88
N ASP A 357 -59.14 9.81 62.75
CA ASP A 357 -60.01 10.44 63.74
C ASP A 357 -61.33 9.64 63.85
N ASN A 358 -61.70 9.38 65.11
CA ASN A 358 -62.98 8.94 65.68
C ASN A 358 -63.22 7.46 66.05
N THR A 359 -63.33 7.33 67.39
CA THR A 359 -63.98 6.34 68.27
C THR A 359 -63.21 5.09 68.65
#